data_AF-A0A2G9RUI0-F1
#
_entry.id   AF-A0A2G9RUI0-F1
#
_cell.length_a   1.000
_cell.length_b   1.000
_cell.length_c   1.000
_cell.angle_alpha   90.00
_cell.angle_beta   90.00
_cell.angle_gamma   90.00
#
_symmetry.space_group_name_H-M   'P 1'
#
loop_
_entity.id
_entity.type
_entity.pdbx_description
1 polymer ?
#
loop_
_entity_poly.entity_id
_entity_poly.type
_entity_poly.pdbx_seq_one_letter_code
_entity_poly.pdbx_strand_id
1 'polypeptide(L)'
;MFFSLEFSFINSSLKFVWFFRTIVEWAESRDRGYGKFQVAKMEDYTFNDLNIKIGFPYLYSHQGDCEHIVTITDIRWVTKSDSFAPDDPCFFCDVCFKMLHYDSEGNKLGDFLAYAYVDPGTFN
;
A
#
# COMPACT_ATOMS: atom_id res chain seq x y z
N MET A 1 11.82 9.48 4.01
CA MET A 1 10.49 9.36 3.40
C MET A 1 9.68 8.45 4.30
N PHE A 2 8.46 8.84 4.65
CA PHE A 2 7.63 8.13 5.62
C PHE A 2 6.23 7.88 5.06
N PHE A 3 5.69 6.69 5.30
CA PHE A 3 4.31 6.33 4.99
C PHE A 3 3.64 5.67 6.18
N SER A 4 2.47 6.18 6.59
CA SER A 4 1.64 5.64 7.66
C SER A 4 0.46 4.88 7.07
N LEU A 5 0.38 3.59 7.36
CA LEU A 5 -0.79 2.75 7.10
C LEU A 5 -1.21 2.14 8.43
N GLU A 6 -2.44 2.39 8.89
CA GLU A 6 -3.07 1.73 10.05
C GLU A 6 -2.12 0.97 10.98
N PHE A 7 -1.51 1.69 11.93
CA PHE A 7 -0.58 1.17 12.95
C PHE A 7 0.80 0.70 12.45
N SER A 8 1.10 0.87 11.18
CA SER A 8 2.41 0.58 10.57
C SER A 8 3.06 1.87 10.06
N PHE A 9 4.31 2.06 10.51
CA PHE A 9 5.17 3.17 10.13
C PHE A 9 6.28 2.64 9.22
N ILE A 10 6.35 3.13 7.98
CA ILE A 10 7.38 2.69 7.03
C ILE A 10 8.28 3.89 6.68
N ASN A 11 9.58 3.80 6.96
CA ASN A 11 10.51 4.93 6.82
C ASN A 11 11.79 4.57 6.04
N SER A 12 12.23 5.46 5.15
CA SER A 12 13.45 5.30 4.34
C SER A 12 14.74 5.85 4.97
N SER A 13 14.70 6.48 6.16
CA SER A 13 15.92 7.07 6.75
C SER A 13 16.00 7.01 8.27
N LEU A 14 17.13 6.51 8.78
CA LEU A 14 17.49 6.45 10.19
C LEU A 14 17.45 7.82 10.89
N LYS A 15 17.63 8.93 10.16
CA LYS A 15 17.57 10.30 10.71
C LYS A 15 16.20 10.68 11.28
N PHE A 16 15.12 10.10 10.78
CA PHE A 16 13.76 10.41 11.24
C PHE A 16 13.24 9.49 12.35
N VAL A 17 13.99 8.43 12.70
CA VAL A 17 13.59 7.45 13.73
C VAL A 17 13.34 8.11 15.09
N TRP A 18 14.06 9.19 15.43
CA TRP A 18 13.88 9.90 16.70
C TRP A 18 12.59 10.71 16.80
N PHE A 19 12.17 11.38 15.72
CA PHE A 19 10.91 12.14 15.71
C PHE A 19 9.70 11.20 15.89
N PHE A 20 9.74 10.04 15.22
CA PHE A 20 8.69 9.03 15.33
C PHE A 20 8.69 8.28 16.65
N ARG A 21 9.86 8.10 17.30
CA ARG A 21 9.92 7.45 18.61
C ARG A 21 9.01 8.15 19.62
N THR A 22 8.99 9.49 19.64
CA THR A 22 8.10 10.23 20.53
C THR A 22 6.63 10.03 20.21
N ILE A 23 6.25 9.91 18.93
CA ILE A 23 4.86 9.67 18.52
C ILE A 23 4.43 8.25 18.89
N VAL A 24 5.27 7.25 18.62
CA VAL A 24 5.02 5.85 18.97
C VAL A 24 4.96 5.70 20.49
N GLU A 25 5.96 6.22 21.22
CA GLU A 25 5.98 6.23 22.69
C GLU A 25 4.75 6.96 23.25
N TRP A 26 4.35 8.12 22.68
CA TRP A 26 3.14 8.82 23.10
C TRP A 26 1.87 8.00 22.85
N ALA A 27 1.77 7.35 21.69
CA ALA A 27 0.61 6.56 21.32
C ALA A 27 0.47 5.32 22.21
N GLU A 28 1.58 4.65 22.51
CA GLU A 28 1.67 3.46 23.36
C GLU A 28 1.64 3.77 24.86
N SER A 29 2.01 4.99 25.29
CA SER A 29 2.06 5.37 26.71
C SER A 29 0.72 5.34 27.44
N ARG A 30 -0.40 5.24 26.71
CA ARG A 30 -1.73 5.12 27.29
C ARG A 30 -2.50 4.02 26.56
N ASP A 31 -3.21 3.19 27.32
CA ASP A 31 -4.15 2.22 26.76
C ASP A 31 -5.35 2.98 26.15
N ARG A 32 -5.21 3.30 24.86
CA ARG A 32 -6.23 3.99 24.06
C ARG A 32 -6.95 3.04 23.10
N GLY A 33 -6.70 1.74 23.21
CA GLY A 33 -7.21 0.73 22.27
C GLY A 33 -6.51 0.75 20.90
N TYR A 34 -5.42 1.52 20.73
CA TYR A 34 -4.57 1.43 19.56
C TYR A 34 -3.67 0.19 19.66
N GLY A 35 -3.59 -0.61 18.60
CA GLY A 35 -2.69 -1.75 18.53
C GLY A 35 -1.22 -1.34 18.61
N LYS A 36 -0.31 -2.30 18.82
CA LYS A 36 1.14 -2.04 18.81
C LYS A 36 1.58 -1.52 17.46
N PHE A 37 2.30 -0.41 17.46
CA PHE A 37 2.78 0.18 16.23
C PHE A 37 4.00 -0.58 15.71
N GLN A 38 4.01 -0.90 14.42
CA GLN A 38 5.16 -1.53 13.77
C GLN A 38 5.98 -0.47 13.04
N VAL A 39 7.31 -0.52 13.17
CA VAL A 39 8.21 0.35 12.42
C VAL A 39 9.04 -0.51 11.49
N ALA A 40 8.98 -0.22 10.20
CA ALA A 40 9.70 -0.92 9.15
C ALA A 40 10.45 0.06 8.24
N LYS A 41 11.43 -0.45 7.51
CA LYS A 41 12.11 0.34 6.50
C LYS A 41 11.36 0.33 5.18
N MET A 42 11.31 1.49 4.52
CA MET A 42 10.65 1.62 3.21
C MET A 42 11.38 0.91 2.09
N GLU A 43 12.71 0.78 2.19
CA GLU A 43 13.53 0.05 1.21
C GLU A 43 13.30 -1.47 1.25
N ASP A 44 12.76 -1.98 2.36
CA ASP A 44 12.53 -3.41 2.60
C ASP A 44 11.07 -3.82 2.35
N TYR A 45 10.19 -2.89 1.93
CA TYR A 45 8.76 -3.11 1.77
C TYR A 45 8.28 -2.74 0.38
N THR A 46 7.42 -3.58 -0.18
CA THR A 46 6.70 -3.34 -1.43
C THR A 46 5.24 -2.99 -1.15
N PHE A 47 4.51 -2.60 -2.19
CA PHE A 47 3.07 -2.38 -2.09
C PHE A 47 2.31 -3.63 -1.60
N ASN A 48 2.79 -4.81 -1.96
CA ASN A 48 2.16 -6.10 -1.62
C ASN A 48 2.28 -6.46 -0.14
N ASP A 49 3.23 -5.87 0.57
CA ASP A 49 3.45 -6.09 2.01
C ASP A 49 2.53 -5.23 2.88
N LEU A 50 1.76 -4.33 2.26
CA LEU A 50 0.92 -3.34 2.94
C LEU A 50 -0.50 -3.88 3.15
N ASN A 51 -1.02 -3.73 4.37
CA ASN A 51 -2.44 -3.91 4.64
C ASN A 51 -3.18 -2.64 4.27
N ILE A 52 -3.74 -2.62 3.06
CA ILE A 52 -4.44 -1.47 2.48
C ILE A 52 -5.95 -1.68 2.60
N LYS A 53 -6.66 -0.58 2.85
CA LYS A 53 -8.11 -0.43 2.79
C LYS A 53 -8.45 0.58 1.69
N ILE A 54 -9.37 0.21 0.83
CA ILE A 54 -9.80 1.10 -0.25
C ILE A 54 -10.59 2.26 0.35
N GLY A 55 -10.33 3.47 -0.15
CA GLY A 55 -10.99 4.70 0.29
C GLY A 55 -10.48 5.27 1.61
N PHE A 56 -9.54 4.60 2.30
CA PHE A 56 -8.99 5.10 3.54
C PHE A 56 -7.88 6.16 3.29
N PRO A 57 -7.87 7.29 4.02
CA PRO A 57 -6.82 8.31 3.90
C PRO A 57 -5.55 7.90 4.65
N TYR A 58 -4.46 7.69 3.91
CA TYR A 58 -3.13 7.41 4.46
C TYR A 58 -2.27 8.66 4.49
N LEU A 59 -1.51 8.85 5.57
CA LEU A 59 -0.57 9.96 5.68
C LEU A 59 0.78 9.54 5.11
N TYR A 60 1.22 10.25 4.09
CA TYR A 60 2.55 10.17 3.53
C TYR A 60 3.33 11.45 3.86
N SER A 61 4.45 11.34 4.55
CA SER A 61 5.33 12.49 4.83
C SER A 61 6.67 12.33 4.13
N HIS A 62 7.01 13.29 3.26
CA HIS A 62 8.29 13.27 2.57
C HIS A 62 9.31 14.12 3.34
N GLN A 63 10.26 13.42 3.97
CA GLN A 63 11.42 13.98 4.68
C GLN A 63 11.08 15.05 5.74
N GLY A 64 9.87 15.00 6.32
CA GLY A 64 9.45 15.93 7.37
C GLY A 64 9.07 17.34 6.88
N ASP A 65 9.19 17.62 5.58
CA ASP A 65 8.95 18.95 5.02
C ASP A 65 7.59 19.07 4.35
N CYS A 66 6.98 17.95 3.94
CA CYS A 66 5.61 17.94 3.44
C CYS A 66 4.82 16.72 3.92
N GLU A 67 3.53 16.96 4.14
CA GLU A 67 2.52 15.98 4.52
C GLU A 67 1.49 15.89 3.40
N HIS A 68 1.29 14.68 2.89
CA HIS A 68 0.36 14.38 1.80
C HIS A 68 -0.60 13.29 2.25
N ILE A 69 -1.88 13.49 1.96
CA ILE A 69 -2.87 12.43 2.11
C ILE A 69 -2.86 11.64 0.80
N VAL A 70 -2.62 10.34 0.90
CA VAL A 70 -2.67 9.38 -0.19
C VAL A 70 -3.82 8.43 0.07
N THR A 71 -4.72 8.28 -0.89
CA THR A 71 -5.85 7.36 -0.80
C THR A 71 -5.84 6.46 -2.02
N ILE A 72 -6.00 5.16 -1.77
CA ILE A 72 -6.22 4.20 -2.85
C ILE A 72 -7.71 4.17 -3.12
N THR A 73 -8.10 4.60 -4.31
CA THR A 73 -9.51 4.82 -4.65
C THR A 73 -10.18 3.60 -5.25
N ASP A 74 -9.46 2.77 -6.00
CA ASP A 74 -10.02 1.61 -6.71
C ASP A 74 -8.93 0.56 -6.96
N ILE A 75 -9.21 -0.68 -6.56
CA ILE A 75 -8.48 -1.89 -6.96
C ILE A 75 -9.55 -2.94 -7.31
N ARG A 76 -9.40 -3.61 -8.44
CA ARG A 76 -10.39 -4.58 -8.95
C ARG A 76 -9.78 -5.91 -9.35
N TRP A 77 -8.52 -5.91 -9.77
CA TRP A 77 -7.85 -7.10 -10.27
C TRP A 77 -6.52 -7.31 -9.58
N VAL A 78 -6.20 -8.58 -9.36
CA VAL A 78 -4.88 -9.06 -8.99
C VAL A 78 -4.40 -10.00 -10.09
N THR A 79 -3.24 -9.71 -10.68
CA THR A 79 -2.60 -10.65 -11.61
C THR A 79 -1.49 -11.43 -10.94
N LYS A 80 -1.24 -12.63 -11.45
CA LYS A 80 -0.10 -13.48 -11.09
C LYS A 80 0.55 -14.09 -12.32
N SER A 81 1.87 -14.32 -12.22
CA SER A 81 2.67 -14.89 -13.31
C SER A 81 2.49 -14.09 -14.61
N ASP A 82 2.56 -12.77 -14.48
CA ASP A 82 2.23 -11.80 -15.51
C ASP A 82 3.52 -11.12 -15.98
N SER A 83 3.92 -11.38 -17.23
CA SER A 83 5.18 -10.84 -17.76
C SER A 83 5.08 -9.35 -18.14
N PHE A 84 3.90 -8.76 -18.14
CA PHE A 84 3.69 -7.34 -18.42
C PHE A 84 3.61 -6.49 -17.14
N ALA A 85 3.31 -7.11 -16.00
CA ALA A 85 3.27 -6.44 -14.72
C ALA A 85 4.68 -6.17 -14.15
N PRO A 86 4.88 -5.07 -13.42
CA PRO A 86 6.16 -4.76 -12.76
C PRO A 86 6.44 -5.65 -11.55
N ASP A 87 5.40 -6.23 -10.94
CA ASP A 87 5.45 -7.02 -9.71
C ASP A 87 4.60 -8.29 -9.84
N ASP A 88 4.81 -9.29 -8.97
CA ASP A 88 3.99 -10.50 -8.87
C ASP A 88 3.72 -10.85 -7.40
N PRO A 89 2.46 -10.77 -6.91
CA PRO A 89 1.26 -10.33 -7.62
C PRO A 89 1.26 -8.82 -7.93
N CYS A 90 0.45 -8.38 -8.89
CA CYS A 90 0.25 -6.95 -9.16
C CYS A 90 -1.24 -6.56 -9.11
N PHE A 91 -1.52 -5.35 -8.65
CA PHE A 91 -2.86 -4.83 -8.41
C PHE A 91 -3.25 -3.79 -9.45
N PHE A 92 -4.46 -3.91 -10.01
CA PHE A 92 -4.95 -3.02 -11.05
C PHE A 92 -6.39 -2.56 -10.80
N CYS A 93 -6.70 -1.33 -11.20
CA CYS A 93 -8.07 -0.92 -11.50
C CYS A 93 -8.53 -1.53 -12.84
N ASP A 94 -9.82 -1.45 -13.15
CA ASP A 94 -10.38 -1.98 -14.41
C ASP A 94 -9.71 -1.41 -15.67
N VAL A 95 -9.43 -0.11 -15.65
CA VAL A 95 -8.89 0.61 -16.82
C VAL A 95 -7.46 0.17 -17.08
N CYS A 96 -6.60 0.20 -16.07
CA CYS A 96 -5.20 -0.24 -16.20
C CYS A 96 -5.10 -1.71 -16.58
N PHE A 97 -5.95 -2.57 -15.99
CA PHE A 97 -5.98 -3.99 -16.33
C PHE A 97 -6.30 -4.21 -17.81
N LYS A 98 -7.33 -3.54 -18.34
CA LYS A 98 -7.67 -3.66 -19.77
C LYS A 98 -6.62 -3.08 -20.68
N MET A 99 -6.07 -1.91 -20.36
CA MET A 99 -5.07 -1.24 -21.19
C MET A 99 -3.77 -2.02 -21.32
N LEU A 100 -3.36 -2.75 -20.27
CA LEU A 100 -2.12 -3.51 -20.28
C LEU A 100 -2.30 -4.90 -20.92
N HIS A 101 -3.45 -5.55 -20.68
CA HIS A 101 -3.62 -6.97 -20.98
C HIS A 101 -4.54 -7.28 -22.15
N TYR A 102 -5.18 -6.29 -22.76
CA TYR A 102 -6.07 -6.50 -23.89
C TYR A 102 -5.81 -5.47 -24.99
N ASP A 103 -5.93 -5.91 -26.23
CA ASP A 103 -5.94 -4.99 -27.37
C ASP A 103 -7.29 -4.27 -27.51
N SER A 104 -7.39 -3.37 -28.49
CA SER A 104 -8.61 -2.63 -28.79
C SER A 104 -9.79 -3.49 -29.26
N GLU A 105 -9.53 -4.72 -29.70
CA GLU A 105 -10.56 -5.68 -30.14
C GLU A 105 -11.03 -6.58 -28.99
N GLY A 106 -10.35 -6.52 -27.83
CA GLY A 106 -10.65 -7.32 -26.65
C GLY A 106 -9.94 -8.67 -26.62
N ASN A 107 -8.92 -8.89 -27.44
CA ASN A 107 -8.10 -10.09 -27.38
C ASN A 107 -7.08 -9.98 -26.24
N LYS A 108 -6.89 -11.08 -25.50
CA LYS A 108 -5.92 -11.15 -24.40
C LYS A 108 -4.49 -11.10 -24.95
N LEU A 109 -3.68 -10.22 -24.38
CA LEU A 109 -2.25 -10.10 -24.63
C LEU A 109 -1.51 -10.89 -23.55
N GLY A 110 -0.88 -12.00 -23.96
CA GLY A 110 -0.05 -12.86 -23.11
C GLY A 110 -0.78 -13.77 -22.13
N ASP A 111 0.04 -14.56 -21.42
CA ASP A 111 -0.42 -15.53 -20.44
C ASP A 111 -0.19 -15.00 -19.02
N PHE A 112 -1.27 -14.98 -18.25
CA PHE A 112 -1.30 -14.56 -16.84
C PHE A 112 -2.56 -15.10 -16.18
N LEU A 113 -2.54 -15.18 -14.85
CA LEU A 113 -3.69 -15.47 -14.01
C LEU A 113 -4.27 -14.16 -13.50
N ALA A 114 -5.59 -13.98 -13.54
CA ALA A 114 -6.26 -12.80 -13.02
C ALA A 114 -7.39 -13.18 -12.08
N TYR A 115 -7.46 -12.50 -10.94
CA TYR A 115 -8.44 -12.72 -9.89
C TYR A 115 -9.10 -11.39 -9.53
N ALA A 116 -10.39 -11.41 -9.21
CA ALA A 116 -11.05 -10.24 -8.64
C ALA A 116 -10.40 -9.93 -7.28
N TYR A 117 -10.03 -8.67 -7.08
CA TYR A 117 -9.52 -8.22 -5.79
C TYR A 117 -10.67 -8.15 -4.79
N VAL A 118 -10.38 -8.61 -3.57
CA VAL A 118 -11.30 -8.50 -2.44
C VAL A 118 -10.56 -7.74 -1.35
N ASP A 119 -11.05 -6.56 -0.99
CA ASP A 119 -10.47 -5.74 0.07
C ASP A 119 -10.62 -6.48 1.41
N PRO A 120 -9.51 -6.90 2.05
CA PRO A 120 -9.55 -7.57 3.36
C PRO A 120 -10.20 -6.70 4.44
N GLY A 121 -10.12 -5.37 4.31
CA GLY A 121 -10.78 -4.41 5.18
C GLY A 121 -12.31 -4.44 5.11
N THR A 122 -12.92 -5.10 4.12
CA THR A 122 -14.37 -5.28 4.03
C THR A 122 -14.92 -6.19 5.15
N PHE A 123 -14.07 -7.04 5.75
CA PHE A 123 -14.50 -8.06 6.70
C PHE A 123 -14.17 -7.73 8.18
N ASN A 124 -13.64 -6.53 8.47
CA ASN A 124 -13.25 -6.08 9.80
C ASN A 124 -14.05 -4.87 10.28
#